data_AF-A0A9P7ED91-F1
#
_entry.id   AF-A0A9P7ED91-F1
#
_cell.length_a   1.000
_cell.length_b   1.000
_cell.length_c   1.000
_cell.angle_alpha   90.00
_cell.angle_beta   90.00
_cell.angle_gamma   90.00
#
_symmetry.space_group_name_H-M   'P 1'
#
loop_
_entity.id
_entity.type
_entity.pdbx_description
1 polymer ?
#
loop_
_entity_poly.entity_id
_entity_poly.type
_entity_poly.pdbx_seq_one_letter_code
_entity_poly.pdbx_strand_id
1 'polypeptide(L)'
;MVIIPLDWALYQTYLAGELVHEIFMATILHQLVRDMDLGLLDINACIALEQLTNVMATAYSNAAHLKIDMVRYNDALDKDESSRSETREENLFNRFPPEEEHFLITPSIVIDSGSRIIVWYLPGALTTMIMVCFTISM
;
A
#
# COMPACT_ATOMS: atom_id res chain seq x y z
N MET A 1 -1.33 34.09 -16.26
CA MET A 1 -2.58 33.32 -16.46
C MET A 1 -2.18 31.86 -16.52
N VAL A 2 -2.48 31.08 -15.49
CA VAL A 2 -2.14 29.65 -15.45
C VAL A 2 -3.19 28.91 -16.28
N ILE A 3 -2.77 28.23 -17.34
CA ILE A 3 -3.66 27.41 -18.16
C ILE A 3 -3.78 26.08 -17.44
N ILE A 4 -4.94 25.84 -16.82
CA ILE A 4 -5.25 24.55 -16.19
C ILE A 4 -5.58 23.56 -17.33
N PRO A 5 -4.85 22.44 -17.47
CA PRO A 5 -5.13 21.43 -18.49
C PRO A 5 -6.56 20.91 -18.37
N LEU A 6 -7.18 20.56 -19.51
CA LEU A 6 -8.54 19.99 -19.55
C LEU A 6 -8.65 18.72 -18.67
N ASP A 7 -7.54 17.97 -18.58
CA ASP A 7 -7.38 16.76 -17.77
C ASP A 7 -6.46 16.99 -16.56
N TRP A 8 -6.51 18.16 -15.94
CA TRP A 8 -5.62 18.54 -14.82
C TRP A 8 -5.58 17.48 -13.72
N ALA A 9 -6.71 16.88 -13.35
CA ALA A 9 -6.74 15.84 -12.32
C ALA A 9 -5.94 14.59 -12.72
N LEU A 10 -6.10 14.12 -13.97
CA LEU A 10 -5.35 12.98 -14.48
C LEU A 10 -3.85 13.28 -14.57
N TYR A 11 -3.50 14.51 -15.00
CA TYR A 11 -2.12 14.97 -15.04
C TYR A 11 -1.48 15.03 -13.64
N GLN A 12 -2.21 15.51 -12.63
CA GLN A 12 -1.75 15.52 -11.23
C GLN A 12 -1.58 14.10 -10.68
N THR A 13 -2.50 13.18 -10.98
CA THR A 13 -2.36 11.76 -10.59
C THR A 13 -1.14 11.12 -11.23
N TYR A 14 -0.88 11.41 -12.51
CA TYR A 14 0.32 10.94 -13.21
C TYR A 14 1.60 11.42 -12.53
N LEU A 15 1.73 12.73 -12.28
CA LEU A 15 2.90 13.30 -11.61
C LEU A 15 3.07 12.75 -10.18
N ALA A 16 1.98 12.57 -9.44
CA ALA A 16 2.02 11.96 -8.12
C ALA A 16 2.52 10.51 -8.18
N GLY A 17 2.07 9.74 -9.18
CA GLY A 17 2.53 8.37 -9.42
C GLY A 17 4.03 8.30 -9.75
N GLU A 18 4.51 9.17 -10.64
CA GLU A 18 5.93 9.27 -10.99
C GLU A 18 6.78 9.65 -9.76
N LEU A 19 6.34 10.64 -8.98
CA LEU A 19 7.03 11.05 -7.75
C LEU A 19 7.15 9.91 -6.75
N VAL A 20 6.04 9.21 -6.49
CA VAL A 20 6.02 8.03 -5.60
C VAL A 20 6.93 6.93 -6.13
N HIS A 21 6.89 6.65 -7.43
CA HIS A 21 7.73 5.63 -8.04
C HIS A 21 9.22 5.95 -7.89
N GLU A 22 9.62 7.17 -8.25
CA GLU A 22 11.03 7.59 -8.21
C GLU A 22 11.58 7.62 -6.79
N ILE A 23 10.82 8.16 -5.82
CA ILE A 23 11.23 8.13 -4.41
C ILE A 23 11.31 6.68 -3.91
N PHE A 24 10.33 5.84 -4.25
CA PHE A 24 10.32 4.44 -3.81
C PHE A 24 11.56 3.71 -4.32
N MET A 25 11.81 3.77 -5.63
CA MET A 25 12.94 3.12 -6.29
C MET A 25 14.27 3.65 -5.77
N ALA A 26 14.41 4.97 -5.61
CA ALA A 26 15.60 5.58 -5.04
C ALA A 26 15.86 5.07 -3.62
N THR A 27 14.83 4.99 -2.78
CA THR A 27 14.97 4.51 -1.39
C THR A 27 15.34 3.04 -1.32
N ILE A 28 14.68 2.15 -2.08
CA ILE A 28 15.00 0.71 -2.05
C ILE A 28 16.35 0.37 -2.70
N LEU A 29 16.81 1.19 -3.66
CA LEU A 29 18.10 0.99 -4.34
C LEU A 29 19.25 1.79 -3.69
N HIS A 30 18.97 2.56 -2.64
CA HIS A 30 19.92 3.48 -1.99
C HIS A 30 20.57 4.48 -2.97
N GLN A 31 19.75 5.07 -3.84
CA GLN A 31 20.15 6.06 -4.83
C GLN A 31 19.54 7.43 -4.53
N LEU A 32 20.05 8.46 -5.22
CA LEU A 32 19.45 9.80 -5.18
C LEU A 32 18.21 9.83 -6.07
N VAL A 33 17.16 10.51 -5.60
CA VAL A 33 15.98 10.83 -6.41
C VAL A 33 16.43 11.71 -7.57
N ARG A 34 15.96 11.40 -8.78
CA ARG A 34 16.26 12.19 -9.98
C ARG A 34 15.60 13.55 -9.87
N ASP A 35 16.21 14.54 -10.52
CA ASP A 35 15.57 15.85 -10.66
C ASP A 35 14.30 15.68 -11.49
N MET A 36 13.17 16.12 -10.93
CA MET A 36 11.84 15.94 -11.52
C MET A 36 11.13 17.27 -11.67
N ASP A 37 10.52 17.48 -12.83
CA ASP A 37 9.57 18.57 -13.02
C ASP A 37 8.24 18.20 -12.35
N LEU A 38 8.09 18.64 -11.10
CA LEU A 38 6.86 18.42 -10.31
C LEU A 38 5.70 19.33 -10.78
N GLY A 39 5.91 20.17 -11.79
CA GLY A 39 4.88 21.00 -12.40
C GLY A 39 4.11 21.84 -11.37
N LEU A 40 2.79 21.65 -11.32
CA LEU A 40 1.87 22.35 -10.41
C LEU A 40 1.45 21.51 -9.19
N LEU A 41 2.20 20.45 -8.85
CA LEU A 41 1.88 19.70 -7.64
C LEU A 41 2.01 20.61 -6.42
N ASP A 42 1.00 20.58 -5.56
CA ASP A 42 1.03 21.33 -4.31
C ASP A 42 2.16 20.82 -3.41
N ILE A 43 2.88 21.73 -2.74
CA ILE A 43 4.01 21.34 -1.90
C ILE A 43 3.62 20.42 -0.74
N ASN A 44 2.40 20.57 -0.19
CA ASN A 44 1.93 19.66 0.85
C ASN A 44 1.62 18.28 0.27
N ALA A 45 1.12 18.21 -0.97
CA ALA A 45 0.95 16.95 -1.67
C ALA A 45 2.31 16.26 -1.91
N CYS A 46 3.35 17.00 -2.31
CA CYS A 46 4.70 16.45 -2.44
C CYS A 46 5.22 15.87 -1.11
N ILE A 47 5.13 16.62 -0.02
CA ILE A 47 5.57 16.18 1.32
C ILE A 47 4.79 14.93 1.76
N ALA A 48 3.47 14.93 1.54
CA ALA A 48 2.62 13.79 1.86
C ALA A 48 2.99 12.53 1.07
N LEU A 49 3.21 12.67 -0.24
CA LEU A 49 3.59 11.55 -1.11
C LEU A 49 4.99 11.04 -0.75
N GLU A 50 5.93 11.92 -0.44
CA GLU A 50 7.26 11.53 0.05
C GLU A 50 7.17 10.74 1.35
N GLN A 51 6.39 11.21 2.33
CA GLN A 51 6.16 10.50 3.59
C GLN A 51 5.54 9.11 3.37
N LEU A 52 4.45 9.04 2.61
CA LEU A 52 3.80 7.78 2.24
C LEU A 52 4.81 6.81 1.60
N THR A 53 5.57 7.32 0.64
CA THR A 53 6.52 6.51 -0.13
C THR A 53 7.65 5.97 0.73
N ASN A 54 8.18 6.77 1.65
CA ASN A 54 9.21 6.33 2.59
C ASN A 54 8.69 5.24 3.53
N VAL A 55 7.45 5.33 3.99
CA VAL A 55 6.81 4.26 4.79
C VAL A 55 6.61 3.00 3.93
N MET A 56 6.20 3.14 2.66
CA MET A 56 6.10 2.01 1.73
C MET A 56 7.45 1.35 1.47
N ALA A 57 8.52 2.11 1.21
CA ALA A 57 9.85 1.57 0.99
C ALA A 57 10.41 0.86 2.24
N THR A 58 10.12 1.40 3.42
CA THR A 58 10.42 0.76 4.71
C THR A 58 9.66 -0.56 4.83
N ALA A 59 8.37 -0.56 4.52
CA ALA A 59 7.55 -1.77 4.55
C ALA A 59 8.05 -2.84 3.59
N TYR A 60 8.44 -2.44 2.38
CA TYR A 60 8.99 -3.34 1.38
C TYR A 60 10.29 -4.00 1.84
N SER A 61 11.14 -3.24 2.54
CA SER A 61 12.39 -3.75 3.14
C SER A 61 12.16 -4.69 4.33
N ASN A 62 11.00 -4.61 4.98
CA ASN A 62 10.62 -5.40 6.16
C ASN A 62 9.58 -6.47 5.82
N ALA A 63 9.94 -7.40 4.93
CA ALA A 63 9.04 -8.46 4.50
C ALA A 63 8.83 -9.52 5.60
N ALA A 64 7.57 -9.76 5.95
CA ALA A 64 7.13 -10.88 6.79
C ALA A 64 6.58 -12.00 5.91
N HIS A 65 7.18 -13.19 5.98
CA HIS A 65 6.80 -14.33 5.16
C HIS A 65 5.86 -15.26 5.93
N LEU A 66 4.63 -15.40 5.44
CA LEU A 66 3.67 -16.35 5.97
C LEU A 66 3.71 -17.64 5.16
N LYS A 67 3.64 -18.77 5.86
CA LYS A 67 3.49 -20.10 5.24
C LYS A 67 2.02 -20.42 4.91
N ILE A 68 1.28 -19.42 4.45
CA ILE A 68 -0.08 -19.57 3.95
C ILE A 68 -0.06 -19.47 2.43
N ASP A 69 -0.76 -20.37 1.75
CA ASP A 69 -1.02 -20.23 0.31
C ASP A 69 -2.36 -19.49 0.15
N MET A 70 -2.29 -18.21 -0.24
CA MET A 70 -3.48 -17.37 -0.34
C MET A 70 -4.41 -17.80 -1.49
N VAL A 71 -3.90 -18.46 -2.53
CA VAL A 71 -4.76 -19.02 -3.59
C VAL A 71 -5.60 -20.15 -3.03
N ARG A 72 -4.95 -21.10 -2.36
CA ARG A 72 -5.64 -22.23 -1.77
C ARG A 72 -6.59 -21.80 -0.66
N TYR A 73 -6.22 -20.76 0.10
CA TYR A 73 -7.10 -20.13 1.07
C TYR A 73 -8.33 -19.54 0.40
N ASN A 74 -8.16 -18.77 -0.68
CA ASN A 74 -9.25 -18.16 -1.43
C ASN A 74 -10.15 -19.19 -2.12
N ASP A 75 -9.61 -20.28 -2.66
CA ASP A 75 -10.38 -21.38 -3.23
C ASP A 75 -11.24 -22.12 -2.19
N ALA A 76 -10.84 -22.05 -0.92
CA ALA A 76 -11.60 -22.60 0.19
C ALA A 76 -12.70 -21.67 0.70
N LEU A 77 -12.70 -20.40 0.29
CA LEU A 77 -13.81 -19.48 0.54
C LEU A 77 -14.94 -19.80 -0.43
N ASP A 78 -16.12 -20.08 0.11
CA ASP A 78 -17.32 -20.25 -0.72
C ASP A 78 -17.71 -18.89 -1.32
N LYS A 79 -17.99 -18.87 -2.64
CA LYS A 79 -18.26 -17.64 -3.41
C LYS A 79 -19.62 -17.03 -3.09
N ASP A 80 -20.53 -17.84 -2.55
CA ASP A 80 -21.91 -17.45 -2.29
C ASP A 80 -22.18 -17.12 -0.81
N GLU A 81 -21.17 -17.22 0.06
CA GLU A 81 -21.30 -16.96 1.50
C GLU A 81 -20.92 -15.51 1.86
N SER A 82 -21.93 -14.62 1.85
CA SER A 82 -21.75 -13.19 2.12
C SER A 82 -21.85 -12.79 3.60
N SER A 83 -21.65 -13.70 4.57
CA SER A 83 -21.80 -13.38 6.00
C SER A 83 -20.58 -13.76 6.83
N ARG A 84 -20.28 -12.95 7.86
CA ARG A 84 -19.35 -13.30 8.95
C ARG A 84 -19.96 -14.44 9.77
N SER A 85 -19.71 -15.67 9.35
CA SER A 85 -20.07 -16.87 10.10
C SER A 85 -18.88 -17.28 10.96
N GLU A 86 -19.04 -17.25 12.28
CA GLU A 86 -18.00 -17.71 13.23
C GLU A 86 -17.57 -19.15 12.94
N THR A 87 -18.53 -20.02 12.61
CA THR A 87 -18.27 -21.41 12.21
C THR A 87 -17.42 -21.49 10.94
N ARG A 88 -17.58 -20.55 10.00
CA ARG A 88 -16.73 -20.48 8.80
C ARG A 88 -15.31 -20.04 9.14
N GLU A 89 -15.17 -19.00 9.97
CA GLU A 89 -13.85 -18.54 10.42
C GLU A 89 -13.11 -19.65 11.18
N GLU A 90 -13.81 -20.39 12.04
CA GLU A 90 -13.27 -21.56 12.74
C GLU A 90 -12.90 -22.69 11.77
N ASN A 91 -13.75 -22.99 10.79
CA ASN A 91 -13.44 -24.00 9.76
C ASN A 91 -12.23 -23.62 8.89
N LEU A 92 -12.10 -22.35 8.51
CA LEU A 92 -10.94 -21.86 7.76
C LEU A 92 -9.68 -21.89 8.62
N PHE A 93 -9.78 -21.48 9.89
CA PHE A 93 -8.67 -21.55 10.84
C PHE A 93 -8.19 -22.98 11.05
N ASN A 94 -9.11 -23.95 11.18
CA ASN A 94 -8.78 -25.37 11.31
C ASN A 94 -8.16 -25.96 10.04
N ARG A 95 -8.59 -25.50 8.85
CA ARG A 95 -8.05 -25.96 7.55
C ARG A 95 -6.70 -25.33 7.21
N PHE A 96 -6.49 -24.09 7.65
CA PHE A 96 -5.28 -23.29 7.40
C PHE A 96 -4.77 -22.70 8.72
N PRO A 97 -4.32 -23.54 9.67
CA PRO A 97 -3.83 -23.05 10.94
C PRO A 97 -2.58 -22.20 10.70
N PRO A 98 -2.48 -20.99 11.29
CA PRO A 98 -1.26 -20.20 11.21
C PRO A 98 -0.13 -20.96 11.91
N GLU A 99 0.98 -21.17 11.20
CA GLU A 99 2.15 -21.83 11.81
C GLU A 99 2.84 -20.94 12.85
N GLU A 100 2.81 -19.61 12.64
CA GLU A 100 3.49 -18.64 13.48
C GLU A 100 2.68 -17.33 13.56
N GLU A 101 2.53 -16.80 14.77
CA GLU A 101 1.97 -15.46 14.98
C GLU A 101 2.99 -14.40 14.64
N HIS A 102 2.63 -13.49 13.72
CA HIS A 102 3.47 -12.38 13.29
C HIS A 102 2.91 -11.07 13.85
N PHE A 103 3.64 -10.45 14.78
CA PHE A 103 3.28 -9.13 15.32
C PHE A 103 3.93 -8.03 14.49
N LEU A 104 3.10 -7.27 13.77
CA LEU A 104 3.58 -6.16 12.93
C LEU A 104 3.64 -4.87 13.75
N ILE A 105 4.84 -4.47 14.15
CA ILE A 105 5.08 -3.25 14.94
C ILE A 105 5.67 -2.14 14.07
N THR A 106 6.45 -2.51 13.06
CA THR A 106 7.04 -1.62 12.06
C THR A 106 6.30 -1.74 10.73
N PRO A 107 6.39 -0.73 9.83
CA PRO A 107 5.90 -0.88 8.47
C PRO A 107 6.48 -2.15 7.83
N SER A 108 5.62 -2.96 7.23
CA SER A 108 5.95 -4.28 6.70
C SER A 108 5.03 -4.69 5.55
N ILE A 109 5.56 -5.41 4.58
CA ILE A 109 4.76 -6.20 3.65
C ILE A 109 4.62 -7.62 4.18
N VAL A 110 3.43 -8.19 4.02
CA VAL A 110 3.18 -9.60 4.31
C VAL A 110 3.13 -10.36 3.01
N ILE A 111 3.97 -11.38 2.89
CA ILE A 111 4.15 -12.18 1.69
C ILE A 111 3.65 -13.61 1.97
N ASP A 112 2.84 -14.14 1.06
CA ASP A 112 2.36 -15.51 1.14
C ASP A 112 3.43 -16.53 0.68
N SER A 113 3.13 -17.82 0.78
CA SER A 113 4.05 -18.89 0.36
C SER A 113 4.33 -18.90 -1.15
N GLY A 114 3.46 -18.25 -1.94
CA GLY A 114 3.59 -18.04 -3.38
C GLY A 114 4.36 -16.79 -3.77
N SER A 115 5.05 -16.13 -2.83
CA SER A 115 5.79 -14.88 -3.06
C SER A 115 4.92 -13.69 -3.47
N ARG A 116 3.64 -13.66 -3.08
CA ARG A 116 2.71 -12.57 -3.37
C ARG A 116 2.54 -11.69 -2.14
N ILE A 117 2.57 -10.39 -2.34
CA ILE A 117 2.20 -9.44 -1.29
C ILE A 117 0.69 -9.53 -1.07
N ILE A 118 0.28 -9.91 0.13
CA ILE A 118 -1.13 -10.05 0.52
C ILE A 118 -1.61 -8.93 1.45
N VAL A 119 -0.68 -8.29 2.18
CA VAL A 119 -0.99 -7.16 3.06
C VAL A 119 0.15 -6.15 3.03
N TRP A 120 -0.21 -4.88 2.98
CA TRP A 120 0.67 -3.76 3.30
C TRP A 120 0.29 -3.24 4.69
N TYR A 121 1.18 -3.39 5.66
CA TYR A 121 1.03 -2.76 6.97
C TYR A 121 1.84 -1.46 7.00
N LEU A 122 1.15 -0.32 6.99
CA LEU A 122 1.73 1.00 6.79
C LEU A 122 1.33 1.96 7.94
N PRO A 123 1.80 1.72 9.17
CA PRO A 123 1.49 2.59 10.30
C PRO A 123 2.07 3.99 10.05
N GLY A 124 1.26 5.02 10.28
CA GLY A 124 1.69 6.42 10.11
C GLY A 124 1.84 6.89 8.66
N ALA A 125 1.50 6.06 7.66
CA ALA A 125 1.54 6.47 6.25
C ALA A 125 0.49 7.52 5.87
N LEU A 126 -0.59 7.62 6.63
CA LEU A 126 -1.62 8.64 6.46
C LEU A 126 -1.47 9.69 7.56
N THR A 127 -0.93 10.85 7.22
CA THR A 127 -1.06 12.04 8.07
C THR A 127 -2.49 12.59 7.96
N THR A 128 -2.91 13.39 8.95
CA THR A 128 -4.22 14.08 8.91
C THR A 128 -4.43 14.90 7.64
N MET A 129 -3.36 15.40 7.01
CA MET A 129 -3.45 16.11 5.72
C MET A 129 -3.82 15.18 4.55
N ILE A 130 -3.34 13.94 4.52
CA ILE A 130 -3.66 12.98 3.46
C ILE A 130 -5.14 12.57 3.53
N MET A 131 -5.68 12.39 4.73
CA MET A 131 -7.10 12.08 4.94
C MET A 131 -8.01 13.16 4.33
N VAL A 132 -7.67 14.44 4.50
CA VAL A 132 -8.45 15.58 4.02
C VAL A 132 -8.42 15.70 2.48
N CYS A 133 -7.29 15.38 1.84
CA CYS A 133 -7.18 15.38 0.37
C CYS A 133 -8.13 14.35 -0.29
N PHE A 134 -8.33 13.19 0.33
CA PHE A 134 -9.28 12.18 -0.18
C PHE A 134 -10.75 12.51 0.14
N THR A 135 -11.03 13.30 1.19
CA THR A 135 -12.42 13.69 1.53
C THR A 135 -12.96 14.89 0.76
N ILE A 136 -12.11 15.68 0.08
CA ILE A 136 -12.54 16.84 -0.72
C ILE A 136 -12.92 16.46 -2.17
N SER A 137 -12.82 15.18 -2.55
CA SER A 137 -13.21 14.70 -3.89
C SER A 137 -14.49 13.84 -3.92
N MET A 138 -15.39 13.99 -2.92
CA MET A 138 -16.76 13.43 -2.99
C MET A 138 -17.81 14.53 -3.15
#